data_AF-A0A146L2K5-F1
#
_entry.id   AF-A0A146L2K5-F1
#
_cell.length_a   1.000
_cell.length_b   1.000
_cell.length_c   1.000
_cell.angle_alpha   90.00
_cell.angle_beta   90.00
_cell.angle_gamma   90.00
#
_symmetry.space_group_name_H-M   'P 1'
#
loop_
_entity.id
_entity.type
_entity.pdbx_description
1 polymer ?
#
loop_
_entity_poly.entity_id
_entity_poly.type
_entity_poly.pdbx_seq_one_letter_code
_entity_poly.pdbx_strand_id
1 'polypeptide(L)'
;GLSDNEENGLSGQFVVQYDVERDPNGGEVLIQDGYFVHFFAPTDLKPLPKQVIFVLDTSGSMWGQKIEQLKQAMTNILDQLNEEDSLNLVEFNSNTKVWNIDNPADSVWYPHANSFYYYNPEVEREQKVVTLENATFPRAYPANADNIKKAKDAIAALKSDGSTS
;
A
#
# COMPACT_ATOMS: atom_id res chain seq x y z
N GLY A 1 38.28 -5.81 -44.49
CA GLY A 1 38.71 -7.09 -43.92
C GLY A 1 37.60 -7.59 -43.03
N LEU A 2 37.08 -8.76 -43.35
CA LEU A 2 36.04 -9.50 -42.62
C LEU A 2 36.60 -10.14 -41.35
N SER A 3 35.75 -10.25 -40.31
CA SER A 3 35.81 -11.12 -39.10
C SER A 3 35.15 -10.32 -37.94
N ASP A 4 34.12 -10.76 -37.20
CA ASP A 4 33.45 -12.06 -37.11
C ASP A 4 32.00 -11.94 -36.60
N ASN A 5 31.20 -12.97 -36.91
CA ASN A 5 29.80 -13.16 -36.56
C ASN A 5 29.58 -13.35 -35.04
N GLU A 6 28.70 -12.54 -34.45
CA GLU A 6 28.03 -12.84 -33.18
C GLU A 6 26.50 -12.75 -33.35
N GLU A 7 25.92 -13.61 -34.19
CA GLU A 7 24.46 -13.68 -34.40
C GLU A 7 23.82 -14.96 -33.80
N ASN A 8 24.45 -15.60 -32.80
CA ASN A 8 23.94 -16.85 -32.22
C ASN A 8 23.98 -16.90 -30.68
N GLY A 9 23.68 -15.78 -30.00
CA GLY A 9 23.40 -15.78 -28.55
C GLY A 9 21.90 -15.78 -28.28
N LEU A 10 21.41 -16.69 -27.43
CA LEU A 10 20.01 -16.69 -27.02
C LEU A 10 19.80 -15.59 -25.97
N SER A 11 19.24 -14.44 -26.38
CA SER A 11 18.88 -13.37 -25.46
C SER A 11 17.58 -13.73 -24.73
N GLY A 12 17.68 -14.04 -23.45
CA GLY A 12 16.53 -14.43 -22.63
C GLY A 12 16.91 -14.72 -21.18
N GLN A 13 15.91 -14.87 -20.32
CA GLN A 13 16.10 -15.27 -18.93
C GLN A 13 15.91 -16.78 -18.81
N PHE A 14 16.90 -17.49 -18.26
CA PHE A 14 16.74 -18.88 -17.85
C PHE A 14 16.40 -18.92 -16.36
N VAL A 15 15.17 -19.33 -16.03
CA VAL A 15 14.65 -19.37 -14.66
C VAL A 15 14.38 -20.82 -14.26
N VAL A 16 14.95 -21.24 -13.13
CA VAL A 16 14.65 -22.54 -12.50
C VAL A 16 13.92 -22.25 -11.19
N GLN A 17 12.70 -22.77 -11.06
CA GLN A 17 11.90 -22.72 -9.84
C GLN A 17 11.65 -24.15 -9.37
N TYR A 18 11.86 -24.39 -8.09
CA TYR A 18 11.50 -25.63 -7.42
C TYR A 18 10.94 -25.30 -6.03
N ASP A 19 10.11 -26.18 -5.51
CA ASP A 19 9.69 -26.20 -4.10
C ASP A 19 10.03 -27.58 -3.54
N VAL A 20 10.20 -27.67 -2.23
CA VAL A 20 10.46 -28.93 -1.54
C VAL A 20 9.18 -29.42 -0.87
N GLU A 21 9.06 -30.74 -0.69
CA GLU A 21 8.00 -31.29 0.15
C GLU A 21 8.22 -30.82 1.59
N ARG A 22 7.18 -30.23 2.20
CA ARG A 22 7.24 -29.64 3.54
C ARG A 22 6.44 -30.49 4.53
N ASP A 23 6.95 -30.64 5.75
CA ASP A 23 6.15 -31.18 6.85
C ASP A 23 5.10 -30.12 7.27
N PRO A 24 3.80 -30.41 7.16
CA PRO A 24 2.72 -29.48 7.49
C PRO A 24 2.66 -29.11 8.99
N ASN A 25 3.31 -29.86 9.88
CA ASN A 25 3.15 -29.74 11.33
C ASN A 25 4.23 -28.92 12.06
N GLY A 26 5.29 -28.46 11.40
CA GLY A 26 6.35 -27.78 12.15
C GLY A 26 7.66 -27.52 11.42
N GLY A 27 7.73 -27.87 10.14
CA GLY A 27 8.94 -27.65 9.36
C GLY A 27 10.05 -28.67 9.65
N GLU A 28 11.18 -28.51 8.96
CA GLU A 28 12.29 -29.46 8.98
C GLU A 28 13.48 -28.89 9.77
N VAL A 29 14.07 -29.70 10.64
CA VAL A 29 15.33 -29.35 11.34
C VAL A 29 16.43 -30.26 10.85
N LEU A 30 17.44 -29.67 10.21
CA LEU A 30 18.66 -30.35 9.78
C LEU A 30 19.76 -30.07 10.79
N ILE A 31 20.50 -31.09 11.21
CA ILE A 31 21.63 -30.98 12.14
C ILE A 31 22.87 -31.60 11.51
N GLN A 32 23.96 -30.84 11.42
CA GLN A 32 25.25 -31.32 10.92
C GLN A 32 26.41 -30.63 11.64
N ASP A 33 27.35 -31.41 12.17
CA ASP A 33 28.60 -30.94 12.81
C ASP A 33 28.40 -29.87 13.90
N GLY A 34 27.32 -29.97 14.67
CA GLY A 34 26.99 -29.03 15.75
C GLY A 34 26.26 -27.76 15.30
N TYR A 35 25.96 -27.63 14.01
CA TYR A 35 25.12 -26.58 13.44
C TYR A 35 23.73 -27.12 13.14
N PHE A 36 22.72 -26.25 13.19
CA PHE A 36 21.37 -26.60 12.78
C PHE A 36 20.75 -25.54 11.87
N VAL A 37 19.86 -25.98 10.99
CA VAL A 37 18.98 -25.13 10.18
C VAL A 37 17.55 -25.57 10.45
N HIS A 38 16.67 -24.62 10.77
CA HIS A 38 15.24 -24.87 10.95
C HIS A 38 14.45 -24.17 9.85
N PHE A 39 13.83 -24.96 8.98
CA PHE A 39 12.93 -24.48 7.94
C PHE A 39 11.49 -24.51 8.48
N PHE A 40 10.90 -23.36 8.78
CA PHE A 40 9.53 -23.27 9.30
C PHE A 40 8.59 -22.62 8.27
N ALA A 41 7.79 -23.43 7.59
CA ALA A 41 6.84 -22.98 6.57
C ALA A 41 5.60 -23.90 6.50
N PRO A 42 4.77 -23.94 7.56
CA PRO A 42 3.57 -24.76 7.60
C PRO A 42 2.59 -24.35 6.49
N THR A 43 1.95 -25.33 5.84
CA THR A 43 1.14 -25.13 4.62
C THR A 43 -0.36 -24.97 4.90
N ASP A 44 -0.85 -25.48 6.03
CA ASP A 44 -2.30 -25.59 6.29
C ASP A 44 -2.82 -24.64 7.38
N LEU A 45 -2.14 -23.49 7.56
CA LEU A 45 -2.61 -22.48 8.49
C LEU A 45 -3.77 -21.69 7.88
N LYS A 46 -4.89 -21.63 8.60
CA LYS A 46 -5.98 -20.72 8.26
C LYS A 46 -5.45 -19.28 8.30
N PRO A 47 -5.66 -18.49 7.24
CA PRO A 47 -5.30 -17.07 7.25
C PRO A 47 -5.97 -16.38 8.44
N LEU A 48 -5.18 -15.66 9.23
CA LEU A 48 -5.72 -14.85 10.32
C LEU A 48 -6.30 -13.54 9.76
N PRO A 49 -7.45 -13.08 10.28
CA PRO A 49 -7.96 -11.75 9.98
C PRO A 49 -6.91 -10.68 10.26
N LYS A 50 -6.74 -9.74 9.33
CA LYS A 50 -5.76 -8.66 9.42
C LYS A 50 -6.40 -7.30 9.15
N GLN A 51 -5.84 -6.27 9.77
CA GLN A 51 -6.11 -4.88 9.41
C GLN A 51 -5.03 -4.39 8.45
N VAL A 52 -5.42 -3.87 7.28
CA VAL A 52 -4.52 -3.34 6.26
C VAL A 52 -4.76 -1.84 6.09
N ILE A 53 -3.70 -1.04 6.17
CA ILE A 53 -3.77 0.40 5.93
C ILE A 53 -3.05 0.68 4.61
N PHE A 54 -3.77 1.17 3.62
CA PHE A 54 -3.20 1.55 2.34
C PHE A 54 -2.80 3.02 2.37
N VAL A 55 -1.50 3.28 2.24
CA VAL A 55 -0.94 4.64 2.19
C VAL A 55 -0.51 4.93 0.76
N LEU A 56 -1.18 5.88 0.12
CA LEU A 56 -1.20 6.06 -1.33
C LEU A 56 -0.61 7.43 -1.71
N ASP A 57 0.50 7.41 -2.44
CA ASP A 57 1.13 8.63 -2.96
C ASP A 57 0.27 9.23 -4.07
N THR A 58 -0.11 10.49 -3.90
CA THR A 58 -0.81 11.29 -4.92
C THR A 58 -0.06 12.55 -5.29
N SER A 59 1.24 12.63 -5.01
CA SER A 59 2.11 13.75 -5.40
C SER A 59 2.06 14.05 -6.91
N GLY A 60 2.49 15.25 -7.33
CA GLY A 60 2.59 15.62 -8.74
C GLY A 60 3.44 14.66 -9.59
N SER A 61 4.38 13.92 -8.97
CA SER A 61 5.20 12.90 -9.64
C SER A 61 4.40 11.69 -10.14
N MET A 62 3.20 11.49 -9.59
CA MET A 62 2.24 10.44 -9.92
C MET A 62 1.34 10.80 -11.11
N TRP A 63 1.52 12.00 -11.68
CA TRP A 63 0.74 12.46 -12.82
C TRP A 63 0.83 11.52 -14.04
N GLY A 64 -0.27 11.44 -14.79
CA GLY A 64 -0.39 10.60 -15.98
C GLY A 64 -0.60 9.12 -15.66
N GLN A 65 0.20 8.25 -16.27
CA GLN A 65 -0.04 6.81 -16.24
C GLN A 65 0.12 6.18 -14.84
N LYS A 66 0.96 6.75 -13.98
CA LYS A 66 1.25 6.16 -12.66
C LYS A 66 0.01 6.15 -11.75
N ILE A 67 -0.73 7.25 -11.68
CA ILE A 67 -1.96 7.29 -10.87
C ILE A 67 -3.04 6.36 -11.44
N GLU A 68 -3.14 6.21 -12.76
CA GLU A 68 -4.10 5.29 -13.37
C GLU A 68 -3.73 3.81 -13.09
N GLN A 69 -2.45 3.46 -13.14
CA GLN A 69 -1.96 2.15 -12.73
C GLN A 69 -2.18 1.89 -11.25
N LEU A 70 -1.96 2.89 -10.38
CA LEU A 70 -2.25 2.79 -8.96
C LEU A 70 -3.72 2.47 -8.72
N LYS A 71 -4.64 3.18 -9.38
CA LYS A 71 -6.09 2.95 -9.27
C LYS A 71 -6.47 1.53 -9.69
N GLN A 72 -5.92 1.05 -10.80
CA GLN A 72 -6.17 -0.31 -11.29
C GLN A 72 -5.63 -1.37 -10.33
N ALA A 73 -4.38 -1.22 -9.87
CA ALA A 73 -3.76 -2.13 -8.91
C ALA A 73 -4.56 -2.18 -7.60
N MET A 74 -4.92 -1.02 -7.07
CA MET A 74 -5.71 -0.92 -5.84
C MET A 74 -7.10 -1.55 -5.98
N THR A 75 -7.75 -1.39 -7.14
CA THR A 75 -9.03 -2.06 -7.41
C THR A 75 -8.89 -3.58 -7.30
N ASN A 76 -7.81 -4.14 -7.86
CA ASN A 76 -7.55 -5.59 -7.81
C ASN A 76 -7.13 -6.07 -6.41
N ILE A 77 -6.36 -5.28 -5.67
CA ILE A 77 -5.94 -5.62 -4.30
C ILE A 77 -7.14 -5.64 -3.36
N LEU A 78 -8.05 -4.66 -3.48
CA LEU A 78 -9.26 -4.61 -2.68
C LEU A 78 -10.16 -5.84 -2.90
N ASP A 79 -10.20 -6.39 -4.12
CA ASP A 79 -10.93 -7.64 -4.42
C ASP A 79 -10.32 -8.90 -3.79
N GLN A 80 -9.07 -8.84 -3.33
CA GLN A 80 -8.36 -9.97 -2.72
C GLN A 80 -8.42 -9.95 -1.19
N LEU A 81 -9.03 -8.93 -0.58
CA LEU A 81 -9.24 -8.90 0.87
C LEU A 81 -10.32 -9.91 1.25
N ASN A 82 -10.09 -10.64 2.34
CA ASN A 82 -11.09 -11.53 2.91
C ASN A 82 -12.14 -10.70 3.65
N GLU A 83 -13.38 -11.17 3.73
CA GLU A 83 -14.47 -10.44 4.42
C GLU A 83 -14.18 -10.21 5.92
N GLU A 84 -13.35 -11.05 6.54
CA GLU A 84 -12.90 -10.90 7.93
C GLU A 84 -11.75 -9.89 8.08
N ASP A 85 -11.11 -9.47 6.99
CA ASP A 85 -10.11 -8.42 7.01
C ASP A 85 -10.77 -7.05 7.27
N SER A 86 -9.96 -6.08 7.63
CA SER A 86 -10.39 -4.69 7.71
C SER A 86 -9.40 -3.76 7.01
N LEU A 87 -9.90 -2.63 6.52
CA LEU A 87 -9.10 -1.69 5.75
C LEU A 87 -9.26 -0.24 6.18
N ASN A 88 -8.22 0.55 5.92
CA ASN A 88 -8.28 2.00 5.90
C ASN A 88 -7.52 2.52 4.68
N LEU A 89 -7.94 3.68 4.16
CA LEU A 89 -7.27 4.37 3.07
C LEU A 89 -6.68 5.69 3.57
N VAL A 90 -5.42 5.92 3.23
CA VAL A 90 -4.67 7.14 3.50
C VAL A 90 -4.09 7.60 2.17
N GLU A 91 -4.42 8.81 1.77
CA GLU A 91 -3.83 9.49 0.63
C GLU A 91 -2.78 10.49 1.14
N PHE A 92 -1.64 10.61 0.47
CA PHE A 92 -0.63 11.58 0.86
C PHE A 92 0.03 12.27 -0.33
N ASN A 93 0.23 13.58 -0.18
CA ASN A 93 1.04 14.44 -1.01
C ASN A 93 1.70 15.52 -0.11
N SER A 94 1.58 16.81 -0.44
CA SER A 94 1.92 17.90 0.49
C SER A 94 1.17 17.79 1.84
N ASN A 95 -0.02 17.19 1.83
CA ASN A 95 -0.83 16.91 3.02
C ASN A 95 -1.21 15.42 3.06
N THR A 96 -1.73 14.96 4.19
CA THR A 96 -2.25 13.59 4.33
C THR A 96 -3.76 13.62 4.52
N LYS A 97 -4.50 12.83 3.77
CA LYS A 97 -5.95 12.63 3.92
C LYS A 97 -6.23 11.22 4.40
N VAL A 98 -6.90 11.10 5.54
CA VAL A 98 -7.46 9.84 6.01
C VAL A 98 -8.91 9.77 5.56
N TRP A 99 -9.22 8.79 4.72
CA TRP A 99 -10.53 8.67 4.10
C TRP A 99 -11.59 8.18 5.11
N ASN A 100 -12.72 8.87 5.11
CA ASN A 100 -13.98 8.31 5.60
C ASN A 100 -14.74 7.76 4.40
N ILE A 101 -14.77 6.44 4.22
CA ILE A 101 -15.41 5.83 3.04
C ILE A 101 -16.94 5.80 3.13
N ASP A 102 -17.51 5.95 4.33
CA ASP A 102 -18.97 6.08 4.50
C ASP A 102 -19.46 7.46 4.06
N ASN A 103 -18.68 8.49 4.38
CA ASN A 103 -18.92 9.85 3.92
C ASN A 103 -17.60 10.53 3.51
N PRO A 104 -17.23 10.49 2.22
CA PRO A 104 -15.98 11.09 1.73
C PRO A 104 -15.82 12.58 2.07
N ALA A 105 -16.92 13.32 2.25
CA ALA A 105 -16.88 14.72 2.64
C ALA A 105 -16.39 14.93 4.09
N ASP A 106 -16.55 13.93 4.95
CA ASP A 106 -16.10 13.93 6.34
C ASP A 106 -14.68 13.33 6.49
N SER A 107 -13.96 13.14 5.38
CA SER A 107 -12.55 12.70 5.42
C SER A 107 -11.68 13.76 6.10
N VAL A 108 -10.70 13.30 6.88
CA VAL A 108 -9.86 14.19 7.69
C VAL A 108 -8.54 14.46 6.98
N TRP A 109 -8.17 15.73 6.87
CA TRP A 109 -6.85 16.16 6.40
C TRP A 109 -5.90 16.46 7.56
N TYR A 110 -4.62 16.19 7.34
CA TYR A 110 -3.51 16.47 8.24
C TYR A 110 -2.42 17.23 7.46
N PRO A 111 -2.04 18.45 7.91
CA PRO A 111 -2.69 19.22 8.96
C PRO A 111 -4.13 19.59 8.59
N HIS A 112 -4.98 19.76 9.61
CA HIS A 112 -6.42 20.02 9.46
C HIS A 112 -6.75 21.33 8.73
N ALA A 113 -5.77 22.24 8.65
CA ALA A 113 -5.81 23.42 7.80
C ALA A 113 -4.92 23.15 6.58
N ASN A 114 -5.38 23.52 5.39
CA ASN A 114 -4.63 23.48 4.11
C ASN A 114 -3.46 24.50 4.08
N SER A 115 -2.78 24.67 5.22
CA SER A 115 -2.04 25.86 5.66
C SER A 115 -0.54 25.79 5.37
N PHE A 116 -0.06 24.90 4.51
CA PHE A 116 1.35 24.96 4.14
C PHE A 116 1.67 26.07 3.11
N TYR A 117 0.65 26.64 2.44
CA TYR A 117 0.87 27.62 1.37
C TYR A 117 0.63 29.09 1.75
N TYR A 118 0.15 29.39 2.97
CA TYR A 118 -0.04 30.77 3.42
C TYR A 118 0.52 30.96 4.84
N TYR A 119 1.82 31.25 4.93
CA TYR A 119 2.36 31.91 6.12
C TYR A 119 1.87 33.37 6.11
N ASN A 120 0.80 33.67 6.84
CA ASN A 120 0.40 35.04 7.11
C ASN A 120 0.81 35.41 8.55
N PRO A 121 1.88 36.21 8.73
CA PRO A 121 2.36 36.58 10.07
C PRO A 121 1.39 37.47 10.85
N GLU A 122 0.31 37.97 10.24
CA GLU A 122 -0.67 38.85 10.90
C GLU A 122 -1.85 38.10 11.56
N VAL A 123 -1.91 36.77 11.43
CA VAL A 123 -3.00 35.97 12.03
C VAL A 123 -2.44 35.16 13.20
N GLU A 124 -2.22 35.83 14.33
CA GLU A 124 -2.03 35.21 15.66
C GLU A 124 -3.34 34.56 16.16
N ARG A 125 -3.94 33.67 15.37
CA ARG A 125 -4.87 32.69 15.92
C ARG A 125 -4.07 31.43 16.12
N GLU A 126 -4.01 30.97 17.37
CA GLU A 126 -3.56 29.62 17.74
C GLU A 126 -4.40 28.58 16.99
N GLN A 127 -4.18 28.41 15.68
CA GLN A 127 -4.64 27.24 14.97
C GLN A 127 -3.73 26.13 15.48
N LYS A 128 -4.24 25.35 16.43
CA LYS A 128 -3.59 24.13 16.90
C LYS A 128 -3.35 23.26 15.67
N VAL A 129 -2.14 23.31 15.11
CA VAL A 129 -1.75 22.49 13.97
C VAL A 129 -1.83 21.05 14.46
N VAL A 130 -2.86 20.33 14.02
CA VAL A 130 -2.96 18.90 14.28
C VAL A 130 -1.99 18.23 13.33
N THR A 131 -0.78 17.99 13.81
CA THR A 131 0.24 17.18 13.15
C THR A 131 -0.14 15.70 13.23
N LEU A 132 0.56 14.85 12.46
CA LEU A 132 0.37 13.39 12.53
C LEU A 132 0.57 12.83 13.95
N GLU A 133 1.33 13.51 14.80
CA GLU A 133 1.57 13.14 16.20
C GLU A 133 0.29 13.08 17.05
N ASN A 134 -0.77 13.81 16.65
CA ASN A 134 -2.07 13.83 17.33
C ASN A 134 -3.22 13.35 16.41
N ALA A 135 -2.90 12.61 15.33
CA ALA A 135 -3.90 12.14 14.40
C ALA A 135 -4.80 11.07 15.03
N THR A 136 -6.11 11.27 14.94
CA THR A 136 -7.10 10.24 15.26
C THR A 136 -7.43 9.50 13.97
N PHE A 137 -7.03 8.24 13.89
CA PHE A 137 -7.45 7.37 12.80
C PHE A 137 -8.87 6.85 13.04
N PRO A 138 -9.75 6.84 12.02
CA PRO A 138 -11.04 6.20 12.13
C PRO A 138 -10.86 4.71 12.41
N ARG A 139 -11.89 4.08 12.98
CA ARG A 139 -11.90 2.61 13.07
C ARG A 139 -11.73 1.99 11.68
N ALA A 140 -11.12 0.81 11.66
CA ALA A 140 -11.02 0.03 10.44
C ALA A 140 -12.40 -0.31 9.88
N TYR A 141 -12.53 -0.27 8.56
CA TYR A 141 -13.75 -0.72 7.90
C TYR A 141 -13.63 -2.21 7.59
N PRO A 142 -14.60 -3.06 7.99
CA PRO A 142 -14.62 -4.46 7.57
C PRO A 142 -14.61 -4.55 6.05
N ALA A 143 -13.84 -5.47 5.48
CA ALA A 143 -13.68 -5.65 4.04
C ALA A 143 -14.87 -6.40 3.38
N ASN A 144 -16.09 -6.08 3.81
CA ASN A 144 -17.31 -6.58 3.17
C ASN A 144 -17.56 -5.89 1.82
N ALA A 145 -18.43 -6.46 0.99
CA ALA A 145 -18.70 -5.99 -0.37
C ALA A 145 -19.06 -4.50 -0.46
N ASP A 146 -19.85 -3.98 0.49
CA ASP A 146 -20.25 -2.56 0.51
C ASP A 146 -19.07 -1.63 0.77
N ASN A 147 -18.23 -1.97 1.74
CA ASN A 147 -17.03 -1.18 2.07
C ASN A 147 -15.95 -1.31 1.01
N ILE A 148 -15.80 -2.48 0.36
CA ILE A 148 -14.92 -2.65 -0.81
C ILE A 148 -15.37 -1.75 -1.95
N LYS A 149 -16.68 -1.68 -2.23
CA LYS A 149 -17.23 -0.77 -3.24
C LYS A 149 -16.94 0.70 -2.90
N LYS A 150 -17.23 1.14 -1.67
CA LYS A 150 -16.95 2.52 -1.22
C LYS A 150 -15.44 2.84 -1.28
N ALA A 151 -14.59 1.88 -0.91
CA ALA A 151 -13.14 2.02 -1.02
C ALA A 151 -12.71 2.19 -2.47
N LYS A 152 -13.26 1.40 -3.41
CA LYS A 152 -13.01 1.58 -4.85
C LYS A 152 -13.46 2.94 -5.37
N ASP A 153 -14.60 3.45 -4.90
CA ASP A 153 -15.07 4.80 -5.25
C ASP A 153 -14.09 5.88 -4.74
N ALA A 154 -13.55 5.71 -3.53
CA ALA A 154 -12.50 6.58 -2.98
C ALA A 154 -11.21 6.51 -3.82
N ILE A 155 -10.77 5.31 -4.22
CA ILE A 155 -9.61 5.11 -5.11
C ILE A 155 -9.82 5.80 -6.46
N ALA A 156 -11.00 5.65 -7.07
CA ALA A 156 -11.33 6.27 -8.35
C ALA A 156 -11.27 7.81 -8.28
N ALA A 157 -11.62 8.38 -7.13
CA ALA A 157 -11.60 9.81 -6.86
C ALA A 157 -10.19 10.40 -6.63
N LEU A 158 -9.15 9.57 -6.47
CA LEU A 158 -7.77 10.05 -6.32
C LEU A 158 -7.34 10.89 -7.52
N LYS A 159 -6.62 11.98 -7.25
CA LYS A 159 -6.02 12.84 -8.26
C LYS A 159 -4.58 13.09 -7.89
N SER A 160 -3.70 13.13 -8.88
CA SER A 160 -2.34 13.63 -8.64
C SER A 160 -2.40 15.13 -8.40
N ASP A 161 -1.98 15.55 -7.21
CA ASP A 161 -1.95 16.92 -6.72
C ASP A 161 -0.70 17.07 -5.84
N GLY A 162 -0.09 18.25 -5.84
CA GLY A 162 1.09 18.57 -5.05
C GLY A 162 2.22 19.08 -5.93
N SER A 163 2.67 20.30 -5.64
CA SER A 163 3.90 20.84 -6.22
C SER A 163 5.06 20.32 -5.39
N THR A 164 5.94 19.50 -5.97
CA THR A 164 7.29 19.35 -5.43
C THR A 164 8.01 20.66 -5.73
N SER A 165 7.97 21.58 -4.76
CA SER A 165 8.83 22.77 -4.75
C SER A 165 10.24 22.39 -4.31
#